data_AF-A0A843S0N5-F1
#
_entry.id   AF-A0A843S0N5-F1
#
_cell.length_a   1.000
_cell.length_b   1.000
_cell.length_c   1.000
_cell.angle_alpha   90.00
_cell.angle_beta   90.00
_cell.angle_gamma   90.00
#
_symmetry.space_group_name_H-M   'P 1'
#
loop_
_entity.id
_entity.type
_entity.pdbx_description
1 polymer ?
#
loop_
_entity_poly.entity_id
_entity_poly.type
_entity_poly.pdbx_seq_one_letter_code
_entity_poly.pdbx_strand_id
1 'polypeptide(L)'
;MPEDQWTGRGFPWEYDPGPPRNRSWPRLFAETPNYRALGQALTGREAFRWHFGPMFYRGRLSDGQAKVLIVGQEGAQDESLAHRSFTGGTGARMQHVLLHLGITRSYLFLNTFVYPIFGQYGSSLRALAQDLRSPVCRHRHEIFDYVAARNDLHLAIAVGNAAKESLATWVASHGGSADPRRLHNAEASAISPRLRMVGVVHPGAVRDTPISEITADFTAALRRIERWSQDDPSWLPADPDGARQPAGDYTYESAPIPFRDLPYGIAWRLGRGATSSNRSDDQTAIQVFSADGRSNNTGHQISYVGSTNGSKAGYVEDRGDLPYEPPRIEYRAFDRGPEARFARLLLGGEAAFPWPDFTTLGLLGHPSFGYGPIYRGRLDRPGLLAIVDQGSHDDLFTGRALSGDAGQHLQAFLRAAGVTERYAILRVLPVDTLEGDAARMRAAIDDPRTQALYAEVIRRARPGVLLAIGTDARRLLDRSDLGNTRVVNLRAFGQRSWKRSWQTALTELKSLRYSKDLSRPTFSYDGEREQIPRIDLPFGTLRWQGSSGDRAERARQSGRPSSNYYRLVMPEWTAELDPAPLSPAEQQAIDELT
;
A
#
# COMPACT_ATOMS: atom_id res chain seq x y z
N MET A 1 17.76 6.81 -13.17
CA MET A 1 16.33 6.43 -13.10
C MET A 1 15.58 7.22 -14.16
N PRO A 2 14.60 6.64 -14.86
CA PRO A 2 13.78 7.38 -15.81
C PRO A 2 12.99 8.47 -15.08
N GLU A 3 13.38 9.74 -15.28
CA GLU A 3 12.81 10.90 -14.56
C GLU A 3 11.31 11.07 -14.84
N ASP A 4 10.91 10.76 -16.08
CA ASP A 4 9.55 10.76 -16.59
C ASP A 4 8.58 9.87 -15.78
N GLN A 5 9.07 8.85 -15.08
CA GLN A 5 8.22 7.93 -14.31
C GLN A 5 7.82 8.49 -12.93
N TRP A 6 8.56 9.48 -12.42
CA TRP A 6 8.32 10.08 -11.10
C TRP A 6 8.12 11.61 -11.11
N THR A 7 8.22 12.27 -12.26
CA THR A 7 7.89 13.69 -12.42
C THR A 7 6.53 14.04 -11.82
N GLY A 8 6.50 15.09 -11.00
CA GLY A 8 5.28 15.61 -10.34
C GLY A 8 4.87 14.87 -9.07
N ARG A 9 5.64 13.88 -8.60
CA ARG A 9 5.28 13.03 -7.45
C ARG A 9 6.17 13.22 -6.22
N GLY A 10 7.11 14.17 -6.27
CA GLY A 10 8.23 14.20 -5.33
C GLY A 10 9.21 13.06 -5.60
N PHE A 11 10.14 12.83 -4.67
CA PHE A 11 11.15 11.80 -4.87
C PHE A 11 10.64 10.40 -4.50
N PRO A 12 11.04 9.33 -5.22
CA PRO A 12 10.63 7.96 -4.90
C PRO A 12 10.97 7.48 -3.48
N TRP A 13 11.96 8.10 -2.83
CA TRP A 13 12.35 7.80 -1.44
C TRP A 13 11.59 8.61 -0.39
N GLU A 14 10.70 9.51 -0.81
CA GLU A 14 9.64 10.00 0.07
C GLU A 14 8.53 8.96 0.11
N TYR A 15 8.05 8.61 1.29
CA TYR A 15 7.03 7.57 1.41
C TYR A 15 6.18 7.78 2.67
N ASP A 16 5.03 7.12 2.71
CA ASP A 16 4.18 7.05 3.89
C ASP A 16 4.63 5.89 4.80
N PRO A 17 5.12 6.16 6.03
CA PRO A 17 5.53 5.12 6.98
C PRO A 17 4.37 4.37 7.63
N GLY A 18 3.11 4.66 7.27
CA GLY A 18 1.96 4.14 7.97
C GLY A 18 1.52 5.03 9.13
N PRO A 19 0.43 4.67 9.83
CA PRO A 19 -0.07 5.42 10.97
C PRO A 19 0.98 5.52 12.10
N PRO A 20 1.15 6.66 12.77
CA PRO A 20 2.05 6.78 13.91
C PRO A 20 1.70 5.77 15.01
N ARG A 21 2.62 4.87 15.38
CA ARG A 21 2.39 3.79 16.35
C ARG A 21 2.06 4.26 17.77
N ASN A 22 2.44 5.49 18.13
CA ASN A 22 2.20 6.13 19.41
C ASN A 22 0.91 6.99 19.44
N ARG A 23 0.02 6.81 18.46
CA ARG A 23 -1.25 7.51 18.30
C ARG A 23 -2.39 6.49 18.18
N SER A 24 -3.64 6.97 18.24
CA SER A 24 -4.82 6.08 18.17
C SER A 24 -5.09 5.52 16.78
N TRP A 25 -4.49 6.06 15.71
CA TRP A 25 -4.76 5.63 14.33
C TRP A 25 -4.71 4.12 14.11
N PRO A 26 -3.63 3.41 14.49
CA PRO A 26 -3.57 1.97 14.27
C PRO A 26 -4.70 1.20 14.99
N ARG A 27 -5.06 1.65 16.20
CA ARG A 27 -6.14 1.05 17.00
C ARG A 27 -7.50 1.31 16.35
N LEU A 28 -7.78 2.57 16.00
CA LEU A 28 -9.03 2.96 15.33
C LEU A 28 -9.21 2.16 14.03
N PHE A 29 -8.17 1.99 13.23
CA PHE A 29 -8.26 1.16 12.02
C PHE A 29 -8.47 -0.34 12.32
N ALA A 30 -7.89 -0.87 13.39
CA ALA A 30 -8.10 -2.26 13.81
C ALA A 30 -9.52 -2.54 14.38
N GLU A 31 -10.20 -1.51 14.87
CA GLU A 31 -11.58 -1.56 15.39
C GLU A 31 -12.64 -1.55 14.28
N THR A 32 -12.26 -1.80 13.02
CA THR A 32 -13.17 -1.87 11.86
C THR A 32 -14.34 -2.83 12.12
N PRO A 33 -15.60 -2.40 12.00
CA PRO A 33 -16.76 -3.27 12.15
C PRO A 33 -16.77 -4.45 11.18
N ASN A 34 -17.57 -5.47 11.44
CA ASN A 34 -17.72 -6.62 10.55
C ASN A 34 -18.56 -6.27 9.31
N TYR A 35 -17.96 -5.53 8.38
CA TYR A 35 -18.61 -5.02 7.16
C TYR A 35 -19.31 -6.13 6.36
N ARG A 36 -18.68 -7.30 6.22
CA ARG A 36 -19.25 -8.43 5.49
C ARG A 36 -20.56 -8.89 6.11
N ALA A 37 -20.54 -9.24 7.39
CA ALA A 37 -21.73 -9.75 8.07
C ALA A 37 -22.81 -8.66 8.20
N LEU A 38 -22.44 -7.40 8.48
CA LEU A 38 -23.38 -6.28 8.56
C LEU A 38 -24.06 -6.03 7.21
N GLY A 39 -23.29 -6.06 6.12
CA GLY A 39 -23.82 -5.90 4.75
C GLY A 39 -24.75 -7.05 4.36
N GLN A 40 -24.38 -8.29 4.69
CA GLN A 40 -25.22 -9.46 4.44
C GLN A 40 -26.51 -9.44 5.26
N ALA A 41 -26.44 -9.11 6.55
CA ALA A 41 -27.62 -9.04 7.41
C ALA A 41 -28.62 -7.97 6.96
N LEU A 42 -28.13 -6.81 6.51
CA LEU A 42 -28.99 -5.72 6.06
C LEU A 42 -29.54 -5.93 4.64
N THR A 43 -28.74 -6.49 3.72
CA THR A 43 -29.09 -6.53 2.29
C THR A 43 -29.45 -7.92 1.76
N GLY A 44 -29.27 -8.97 2.57
CA GLY A 44 -29.48 -10.37 2.18
C GLY A 44 -28.40 -10.94 1.25
N ARG A 45 -27.31 -10.20 0.97
CA ARG A 45 -26.23 -10.61 0.07
C ARG A 45 -24.91 -9.94 0.41
N GLU A 46 -23.80 -10.43 -0.17
CA GLU A 46 -22.50 -9.79 -0.03
C GLU A 46 -22.52 -8.37 -0.62
N ALA A 47 -22.35 -7.37 0.24
CA ALA A 47 -22.43 -5.95 -0.13
C ALA A 47 -21.06 -5.34 -0.44
N PHE A 48 -19.98 -5.96 0.05
CA PHE A 48 -18.63 -5.39 0.01
C PHE A 48 -17.63 -6.31 -0.69
N ARG A 49 -16.68 -5.72 -1.41
CA ARG A 49 -15.57 -6.44 -2.09
C ARG A 49 -14.39 -6.59 -1.12
N TRP A 50 -14.56 -7.46 -0.14
CA TRP A 50 -13.66 -7.66 1.00
C TRP A 50 -12.33 -8.37 0.67
N HIS A 51 -12.25 -9.07 -0.47
CA HIS A 51 -11.12 -9.92 -0.89
C HIS A 51 -9.72 -9.30 -0.73
N PHE A 52 -9.62 -7.97 -0.93
CA PHE A 52 -8.37 -7.21 -0.83
C PHE A 52 -8.38 -6.20 0.32
N GLY A 53 -9.19 -6.45 1.34
CA GLY A 53 -9.19 -5.73 2.60
C GLY A 53 -9.69 -4.28 2.55
N PRO A 54 -9.63 -3.60 3.70
CA PRO A 54 -10.04 -2.22 3.85
C PRO A 54 -8.94 -1.23 3.43
N MET A 55 -9.35 -0.06 2.94
CA MET A 55 -8.48 1.07 2.63
C MET A 55 -8.86 2.26 3.51
N PHE A 56 -8.02 2.52 4.50
CA PHE A 56 -8.33 3.44 5.58
C PHE A 56 -8.13 4.91 5.23
N TYR A 57 -6.97 5.27 4.66
CA TYR A 57 -6.60 6.66 4.49
C TYR A 57 -5.60 6.88 3.35
N ARG A 58 -5.39 8.15 2.99
CA ARG A 58 -4.21 8.65 2.24
C ARG A 58 -3.88 10.06 2.70
N GLY A 59 -2.60 10.39 2.91
CA GLY A 59 -2.16 11.72 3.34
C GLY A 59 -1.62 11.73 4.77
N ARG A 60 -1.85 12.82 5.51
CA ARG A 60 -1.15 13.09 6.77
C ARG A 60 -1.93 12.60 7.99
N LEU A 61 -1.25 11.84 8.85
CA LEU A 61 -1.78 11.33 10.12
C LEU A 61 -1.06 11.88 11.37
N SER A 62 -0.04 12.73 11.22
CA SER A 62 0.58 13.38 12.39
C SER A 62 -0.21 14.63 12.78
N ASP A 63 -0.09 15.01 14.05
CA ASP A 63 -0.82 16.15 14.62
C ASP A 63 -0.49 17.46 13.87
N GLY A 64 -1.52 18.26 13.62
CA GLY A 64 -1.40 19.57 12.96
C GLY A 64 -0.91 19.52 11.51
N GLN A 65 -0.84 18.35 10.87
CA GLN A 65 -0.34 18.24 9.50
C GLN A 65 -1.45 18.35 8.44
N ALA A 66 -2.70 18.07 8.77
CA ALA A 66 -3.83 18.17 7.83
C ALA A 66 -4.63 19.46 8.09
N LYS A 67 -4.90 20.22 7.01
CA LYS A 67 -5.83 21.37 7.03
C LYS A 67 -7.11 21.07 6.24
N VAL A 68 -6.99 20.18 5.24
CA VAL A 68 -8.08 19.76 4.36
C VAL A 68 -8.41 18.29 4.58
N LEU A 69 -9.67 18.00 4.92
CA LEU A 69 -10.21 16.65 4.95
C LEU A 69 -10.96 16.38 3.64
N ILE A 70 -10.65 15.27 2.97
CA ILE A 70 -11.37 14.84 1.77
C ILE A 70 -12.07 13.53 2.11
N VAL A 71 -13.37 13.47 1.84
CA VAL A 71 -14.18 12.28 2.10
C VAL A 71 -14.71 11.74 0.77
N GLY A 72 -14.40 10.49 0.49
CA GLY A 72 -14.91 9.74 -0.65
C GLY A 72 -16.03 8.77 -0.30
N GLN A 73 -16.49 8.02 -1.30
CA GLN A 73 -17.45 6.94 -1.13
C GLN A 73 -16.73 5.69 -0.63
N GLU A 74 -15.89 5.11 -1.48
CA GLU A 74 -15.05 3.95 -1.24
C GLU A 74 -13.83 3.99 -2.18
N GLY A 75 -12.86 3.09 -1.99
CA GLY A 75 -11.80 2.86 -2.96
C GLY A 75 -12.17 1.79 -4.00
N ALA A 76 -11.29 1.59 -4.98
CA ALA A 76 -11.42 0.59 -6.02
C ALA A 76 -10.15 -0.31 -6.04
N GLN A 77 -9.82 -0.88 -7.21
CA GLN A 77 -8.72 -1.83 -7.33
C GLN A 77 -7.31 -1.24 -7.14
N ASP A 78 -7.06 0.00 -7.56
CA ASP A 78 -5.75 0.65 -7.33
C ASP A 78 -5.56 0.94 -5.83
N GLU A 79 -6.63 1.30 -5.12
CA GLU A 79 -6.65 1.49 -3.66
C GLU A 79 -6.41 0.18 -2.92
N SER A 80 -7.04 -0.90 -3.38
CA SER A 80 -6.83 -2.25 -2.82
C SER A 80 -5.38 -2.73 -2.97
N LEU A 81 -4.67 -2.36 -4.05
CA LEU A 81 -3.26 -2.71 -4.20
C LEU A 81 -2.33 -1.78 -3.39
N ALA A 82 -2.65 -0.49 -3.33
CA ALA A 82 -1.83 0.50 -2.62
C ALA A 82 -2.04 0.48 -1.10
N HIS A 83 -3.15 -0.12 -0.64
CA HIS A 83 -3.64 -0.04 0.73
C HIS A 83 -3.80 1.40 1.24
N ARG A 84 -4.17 2.30 0.32
CA ARG A 84 -4.39 3.73 0.56
C ARG A 84 -5.61 4.17 -0.21
N SER A 85 -6.40 5.07 0.37
CA SER A 85 -7.61 5.60 -0.26
C SER A 85 -7.25 6.54 -1.41
N PHE A 86 -8.12 6.68 -2.42
CA PHE A 86 -7.93 7.61 -3.53
C PHE A 86 -6.58 7.45 -4.26
N THR A 87 -6.21 6.24 -4.66
CA THR A 87 -5.01 5.99 -5.47
C THR A 87 -5.27 5.83 -6.96
N GLY A 88 -6.53 5.69 -7.37
CA GLY A 88 -6.96 5.64 -8.77
C GLY A 88 -7.31 7.01 -9.37
N GLY A 89 -8.09 6.99 -10.46
CA GLY A 89 -8.43 8.19 -11.24
C GLY A 89 -9.17 9.28 -10.46
N THR A 90 -10.10 8.92 -9.56
CA THR A 90 -10.74 9.90 -8.66
C THR A 90 -9.71 10.60 -7.77
N GLY A 91 -8.76 9.84 -7.22
CA GLY A 91 -7.68 10.38 -6.41
C GLY A 91 -6.76 11.34 -7.13
N ALA A 92 -6.47 11.08 -8.40
CA ALA A 92 -5.66 11.96 -9.23
C ALA A 92 -6.36 13.29 -9.55
N ARG A 93 -7.67 13.25 -9.80
CA ARG A 93 -8.47 14.46 -10.03
C ARG A 93 -8.60 15.30 -8.76
N MET A 94 -8.82 14.66 -7.62
CA MET A 94 -8.81 15.37 -6.33
C MET A 94 -7.42 15.89 -5.96
N GLN A 95 -6.34 15.21 -6.36
CA GLN A 95 -4.99 15.74 -6.21
C GLN A 95 -4.82 17.03 -7.03
N HIS A 96 -5.34 17.07 -8.25
CA HIS A 96 -5.30 18.28 -9.08
C HIS A 96 -6.06 19.45 -8.43
N VAL A 97 -7.25 19.19 -7.86
CA VAL A 97 -7.99 20.19 -7.07
C VAL A 97 -7.16 20.73 -5.91
N LEU A 98 -6.48 19.87 -5.16
CA LEU A 98 -5.65 20.30 -4.03
C LEU A 98 -4.48 21.18 -4.49
N LEU A 99 -3.79 20.79 -5.56
CA LEU A 99 -2.72 21.59 -6.15
C LEU A 99 -3.23 22.96 -6.61
N HIS A 100 -4.42 23.02 -7.22
CA HIS A 100 -5.05 24.28 -7.63
C HIS A 100 -5.37 25.19 -6.43
N LEU A 101 -5.70 24.61 -5.27
CA LEU A 101 -5.90 25.33 -4.00
C LEU A 101 -4.59 25.75 -3.32
N GLY A 102 -3.43 25.34 -3.84
CA GLY A 102 -2.11 25.54 -3.21
C GLY A 102 -1.85 24.58 -2.05
N ILE A 103 -2.57 23.45 -1.96
CA ILE A 103 -2.39 22.43 -0.92
C ILE A 103 -1.62 21.26 -1.52
N THR A 104 -0.35 21.11 -1.13
CA THR A 104 0.58 20.10 -1.70
C THR A 104 0.79 18.92 -0.77
N ARG A 105 0.50 19.07 0.53
CA ARG A 105 0.74 18.04 1.55
C ARG A 105 -0.23 18.09 2.73
N SER A 106 -0.84 19.24 3.04
CA SER A 106 -1.66 19.40 4.25
C SER A 106 -3.09 18.90 4.10
N TYR A 107 -3.23 17.63 3.73
CA TYR A 107 -4.51 16.97 3.53
C TYR A 107 -4.56 15.56 4.11
N LEU A 108 -5.79 15.09 4.32
CA LEU A 108 -6.10 13.70 4.65
C LEU A 108 -7.33 13.26 3.86
N PHE A 109 -7.23 12.12 3.20
CA PHE A 109 -8.31 11.44 2.49
C PHE A 109 -8.83 10.29 3.33
N LEU A 110 -10.14 10.24 3.51
CA LEU A 110 -10.90 9.16 4.14
C LEU A 110 -12.09 8.79 3.24
N ASN A 111 -12.79 7.71 3.58
CA ASN A 111 -13.95 7.24 2.83
C ASN A 111 -15.19 7.07 3.73
N THR A 112 -16.36 7.03 3.10
CA THR A 112 -17.62 6.64 3.72
C THR A 112 -17.58 5.16 4.13
N PHE A 113 -17.02 4.32 3.26
CA PHE A 113 -16.74 2.91 3.50
C PHE A 113 -15.26 2.60 3.29
N VAL A 114 -14.68 1.81 4.19
CA VAL A 114 -13.29 1.35 4.03
C VAL A 114 -13.17 0.22 3.00
N TYR A 115 -14.26 -0.45 2.66
CA TYR A 115 -14.32 -1.48 1.63
C TYR A 115 -14.97 -0.97 0.33
N PRO A 116 -14.55 -1.45 -0.86
CA PRO A 116 -15.31 -1.22 -2.07
C PRO A 116 -16.69 -1.88 -1.97
N ILE A 117 -17.72 -1.29 -2.58
CA ILE A 117 -19.06 -1.86 -2.60
C ILE A 117 -19.34 -2.64 -3.89
N PHE A 118 -20.26 -3.59 -3.83
CA PHE A 118 -20.90 -4.16 -5.02
C PHE A 118 -22.02 -3.23 -5.49
N GLY A 119 -21.95 -2.78 -6.75
CA GLY A 119 -22.92 -1.84 -7.32
C GLY A 119 -22.61 -0.38 -6.97
N GLN A 120 -23.65 0.40 -6.68
CA GLN A 120 -23.58 1.82 -6.37
C GLN A 120 -24.17 2.09 -4.99
N TYR A 121 -23.73 3.17 -4.34
CA TYR A 121 -24.36 3.64 -3.11
C TYR A 121 -25.82 4.00 -3.36
N GLY A 122 -26.71 3.53 -2.50
CA GLY A 122 -28.15 3.71 -2.62
C GLY A 122 -28.88 3.41 -1.32
N SER A 123 -30.21 3.35 -1.37
CA SER A 123 -31.07 3.17 -0.19
C SER A 123 -30.72 1.94 0.65
N SER A 124 -30.33 0.83 0.02
CA SER A 124 -30.02 -0.43 0.70
C SER A 124 -28.80 -0.35 1.63
N LEU A 125 -27.85 0.54 1.36
CA LEU A 125 -26.66 0.74 2.20
C LEU A 125 -26.69 2.04 3.00
N ARG A 126 -27.71 2.88 2.77
CA ARG A 126 -27.81 4.20 3.41
C ARG A 126 -27.98 4.10 4.92
N ALA A 127 -28.78 3.15 5.43
CA ALA A 127 -28.92 2.92 6.86
C ALA A 127 -27.58 2.55 7.51
N LEU A 128 -26.85 1.60 6.91
CA LEU A 128 -25.52 1.21 7.38
C LEU A 128 -24.52 2.38 7.29
N ALA A 129 -24.61 3.23 6.28
CA ALA A 129 -23.67 4.34 6.11
C ALA A 129 -23.97 5.53 7.02
N GLN A 130 -25.24 5.88 7.24
CA GLN A 130 -25.64 7.19 7.75
C GLN A 130 -26.40 7.16 9.07
N ASP A 131 -26.99 6.03 9.48
CA ASP A 131 -27.68 5.98 10.77
C ASP A 131 -26.64 5.98 11.90
N LEU A 132 -26.82 6.84 12.91
CA LEU A 132 -25.90 6.96 14.05
C LEU A 132 -25.83 5.69 14.91
N ARG A 133 -26.82 4.80 14.79
CA ARG A 133 -26.84 3.48 15.44
C ARG A 133 -26.08 2.42 14.63
N SER A 134 -25.67 2.72 13.40
CA SER A 134 -24.83 1.82 12.62
C SER A 134 -23.41 1.75 13.19
N PRO A 135 -22.84 0.54 13.38
CA PRO A 135 -21.43 0.38 13.75
C PRO A 135 -20.48 1.03 12.73
N VAL A 136 -20.82 0.99 11.44
CA VAL A 136 -20.04 1.60 10.37
C VAL A 136 -20.05 3.14 10.47
N CYS A 137 -21.20 3.72 10.75
CA CYS A 137 -21.32 5.18 10.91
C CYS A 137 -20.56 5.66 12.15
N ARG A 138 -20.75 5.00 13.30
CA ARG A 138 -20.04 5.31 14.55
C ARG A 138 -18.53 5.23 14.38
N HIS A 139 -18.04 4.13 13.83
CA HIS A 139 -16.60 3.93 13.61
C HIS A 139 -16.01 5.02 12.70
N ARG A 140 -16.71 5.39 11.63
CA ARG A 140 -16.29 6.50 10.76
C ARG A 140 -16.28 7.83 11.50
N HIS A 141 -17.27 8.12 12.34
CA HIS A 141 -17.32 9.35 13.11
C HIS A 141 -16.20 9.41 14.15
N GLU A 142 -15.88 8.31 14.84
CA GLU A 142 -14.73 8.24 15.75
C GLU A 142 -13.41 8.57 15.03
N ILE A 143 -13.26 8.10 13.78
CA ILE A 143 -12.12 8.45 12.93
C ILE A 143 -12.15 9.95 12.61
N PHE A 144 -13.29 10.51 12.17
CA PHE A 144 -13.42 11.94 11.84
C PHE A 144 -13.17 12.85 13.04
N ASP A 145 -13.69 12.50 14.20
CA ASP A 145 -13.49 13.21 15.47
C ASP A 145 -12.02 13.19 15.85
N TYR A 146 -11.34 12.05 15.64
CA TYR A 146 -9.91 11.97 15.87
C TYR A 146 -9.11 12.82 14.86
N VAL A 147 -9.57 13.00 13.62
CA VAL A 147 -8.96 13.98 12.70
C VAL A 147 -9.09 15.39 13.30
N ALA A 148 -10.31 15.81 13.64
CA ALA A 148 -10.62 17.17 14.11
C ALA A 148 -9.94 17.48 15.45
N ALA A 149 -9.88 16.52 16.37
CA ALA A 149 -9.22 16.70 17.67
C ALA A 149 -7.69 16.86 17.56
N ARG A 150 -7.08 16.41 16.45
CA ARG A 150 -5.63 16.42 16.24
C ARG A 150 -5.16 17.48 15.25
N ASN A 151 -6.08 18.17 14.59
CA ASN A 151 -5.77 19.09 13.52
C ASN A 151 -6.70 20.30 13.57
N ASP A 152 -6.15 21.44 13.21
CA ASP A 152 -6.95 22.64 12.96
C ASP A 152 -7.50 22.57 11.53
N LEU A 153 -8.62 21.86 11.37
CA LEU A 153 -9.25 21.65 10.08
C LEU A 153 -9.96 22.91 9.60
N HIS A 154 -9.66 23.32 8.38
CA HIS A 154 -10.22 24.52 7.74
C HIS A 154 -11.25 24.16 6.69
N LEU A 155 -11.02 23.08 5.93
CA LEU A 155 -11.87 22.70 4.81
C LEU A 155 -12.17 21.19 4.83
N ALA A 156 -13.43 20.82 4.62
CA ALA A 156 -13.80 19.46 4.21
C ALA A 156 -14.40 19.44 2.80
N ILE A 157 -13.98 18.48 1.97
CA ILE A 157 -14.49 18.27 0.61
C ILE A 157 -15.13 16.88 0.54
N ALA A 158 -16.45 16.83 0.35
CA ALA A 158 -17.18 15.59 0.09
C ALA A 158 -17.25 15.29 -1.41
N VAL A 159 -16.86 14.08 -1.80
CA VAL A 159 -16.81 13.62 -3.19
C VAL A 159 -17.91 12.59 -3.44
N GLY A 160 -18.99 13.00 -4.10
CA GLY A 160 -20.16 12.14 -4.35
C GLY A 160 -21.17 12.09 -3.20
N ASN A 161 -22.28 11.38 -3.41
CA ASN A 161 -23.44 11.46 -2.52
C ASN A 161 -23.21 10.84 -1.14
N ALA A 162 -22.60 9.65 -1.04
CA ALA A 162 -22.38 9.03 0.27
C ALA A 162 -21.43 9.86 1.15
N ALA A 163 -20.41 10.49 0.54
CA ALA A 163 -19.53 11.40 1.26
C ALA A 163 -20.26 12.67 1.73
N LYS A 164 -21.15 13.21 0.90
CA LYS A 164 -21.94 14.40 1.25
C LYS A 164 -22.87 14.11 2.43
N GLU A 165 -23.54 12.96 2.40
CA GLU A 165 -24.36 12.50 3.52
C GLU A 165 -23.52 12.21 4.76
N SER A 166 -22.34 11.60 4.62
CA SER A 166 -21.45 11.30 5.75
C SER A 166 -20.98 12.56 6.48
N LEU A 167 -20.62 13.62 5.76
CA LEU A 167 -20.27 14.89 6.38
C LEU A 167 -21.48 15.57 7.03
N ALA A 168 -22.66 15.52 6.40
CA ALA A 168 -23.86 16.10 6.97
C ALA A 168 -24.28 15.40 8.28
N THR A 169 -24.25 14.06 8.30
CA THR A 169 -24.51 13.25 9.49
C THR A 169 -23.48 13.52 10.59
N TRP A 170 -22.20 13.69 10.23
CA TRP A 170 -21.15 14.04 11.18
C TRP A 170 -21.40 15.41 11.84
N VAL A 171 -21.77 16.43 11.05
CA VAL A 171 -22.19 17.75 11.57
C VAL A 171 -23.39 17.64 12.51
N ALA A 172 -24.41 16.88 12.12
CA ALA A 172 -25.59 16.64 12.96
C ALA A 172 -25.25 15.96 14.28
N SER A 173 -24.30 15.00 14.29
CA SER A 173 -23.85 14.33 15.52
C SER A 173 -23.13 15.25 16.50
N HIS A 174 -22.68 16.43 16.03
CA HIS A 174 -22.06 17.48 16.85
C HIS A 174 -23.01 18.66 17.12
N GLY A 175 -24.32 18.49 16.86
CA GLY A 175 -25.34 19.49 17.14
C GLY A 175 -25.47 20.60 16.09
N GLY A 176 -24.77 20.51 14.96
CA GLY A 176 -24.90 21.46 13.84
C GLY A 176 -25.94 21.03 12.81
N SER A 177 -26.36 21.96 11.94
CA SER A 177 -27.21 21.67 10.78
C SER A 177 -26.39 21.56 9.48
N ALA A 178 -26.72 20.59 8.63
CA ALA A 178 -26.13 20.45 7.31
C ALA A 178 -27.09 19.80 6.30
N ASP A 179 -27.22 20.40 5.12
CA ASP A 179 -27.88 19.78 3.96
C ASP A 179 -26.79 19.15 3.06
N PRO A 180 -26.81 17.82 2.82
CA PRO A 180 -25.86 17.14 1.92
C PRO A 180 -25.76 17.78 0.52
N ARG A 181 -26.84 18.40 0.03
CA ARG A 181 -26.87 19.07 -1.29
C ARG A 181 -26.28 20.49 -1.24
N ARG A 182 -26.12 21.06 -0.04
CA ARG A 182 -25.68 22.44 0.21
C ARG A 182 -24.70 22.51 1.37
N LEU A 183 -23.70 21.62 1.41
CA LEU A 183 -22.69 21.56 2.47
C LEU A 183 -21.95 22.88 2.76
N HIS A 184 -21.90 23.79 1.80
CA HIS A 184 -21.33 25.14 1.99
C HIS A 184 -22.09 26.00 2.99
N ASN A 185 -23.28 25.58 3.42
CA ASN A 185 -24.08 26.20 4.47
C ASN A 185 -24.04 25.42 5.80
N ALA A 186 -23.19 24.39 5.91
CA ALA A 186 -23.13 23.55 7.11
C ALA A 186 -22.59 24.32 8.33
N GLU A 187 -23.19 24.09 9.49
CA GLU A 187 -22.80 24.67 10.78
C GLU A 187 -21.76 23.77 11.47
N ALA A 188 -20.52 23.82 10.99
CA ALA A 188 -19.46 22.91 11.42
C ALA A 188 -18.53 23.46 12.52
N SER A 189 -18.82 24.63 13.10
CA SER A 189 -17.96 25.30 14.08
C SER A 189 -17.79 24.53 15.39
N ALA A 190 -18.77 23.69 15.75
CA ALA A 190 -18.69 22.79 16.91
C ALA A 190 -17.64 21.68 16.73
N ILE A 191 -17.30 21.32 15.49
CA ILE A 191 -16.29 20.32 15.17
C ILE A 191 -14.89 20.96 15.15
N SER A 192 -14.75 22.03 14.38
CA SER A 192 -13.54 22.86 14.35
C SER A 192 -13.95 24.29 14.05
N PRO A 193 -13.47 25.30 14.79
CA PRO A 193 -13.95 26.68 14.69
C PRO A 193 -13.85 27.29 13.28
N ARG A 194 -12.89 26.83 12.47
CA ARG A 194 -12.63 27.32 11.12
C ARG A 194 -13.18 26.43 10.02
N LEU A 195 -13.82 25.31 10.35
CA LEU A 195 -14.21 24.33 9.36
C LEU A 195 -15.36 24.85 8.48
N ARG A 196 -15.10 24.90 7.17
CA ARG A 196 -16.12 25.05 6.12
C ARG A 196 -16.14 23.81 5.24
N MET A 197 -17.27 23.53 4.59
CA MET A 197 -17.44 22.30 3.82
C MET A 197 -17.94 22.58 2.41
N VAL A 198 -17.49 21.82 1.42
CA VAL A 198 -18.09 21.80 0.09
C VAL A 198 -18.34 20.37 -0.35
N GLY A 199 -19.35 20.18 -1.20
CA GLY A 199 -19.59 18.92 -1.88
C GLY A 199 -19.33 19.09 -3.38
N VAL A 200 -18.72 18.09 -4.00
CA VAL A 200 -18.53 17.98 -5.44
C VAL A 200 -19.15 16.69 -5.96
N VAL A 201 -19.52 16.67 -7.24
CA VAL A 201 -19.92 15.44 -7.94
C VAL A 201 -18.75 14.45 -7.98
N HIS A 202 -19.05 13.15 -7.97
CA HIS A 202 -17.99 12.15 -8.03
C HIS A 202 -17.29 12.22 -9.40
N PRO A 203 -15.95 12.39 -9.47
CA PRO A 203 -15.25 12.52 -10.75
C PRO A 203 -15.48 11.35 -11.71
N GLY A 204 -15.63 10.13 -11.18
CA GLY A 204 -15.91 8.92 -11.97
C GLY A 204 -17.28 8.89 -12.65
N ALA A 205 -18.19 9.84 -12.38
CA ALA A 205 -19.54 9.91 -12.95
C ALA A 205 -19.58 10.29 -14.45
N VAL A 206 -18.43 10.41 -15.12
CA VAL A 206 -18.31 10.77 -16.55
C VAL A 206 -19.12 9.88 -17.52
N ARG A 207 -19.58 8.70 -17.08
CA ARG A 207 -20.47 7.85 -17.87
C ARG A 207 -21.90 8.38 -17.92
N ASP A 208 -22.35 9.00 -16.83
CA ASP A 208 -23.74 9.42 -16.61
C ASP A 208 -23.88 10.95 -16.54
N THR A 209 -22.76 11.67 -16.50
CA THR A 209 -22.72 13.14 -16.39
C THR A 209 -21.68 13.70 -17.38
N PRO A 210 -22.07 14.65 -18.25
CA PRO A 210 -21.14 15.32 -19.16
C PRO A 210 -19.95 15.94 -18.42
N ILE A 211 -18.75 15.85 -19.01
CA ILE A 211 -17.53 16.44 -18.42
C ILE A 211 -17.71 17.94 -18.16
N SER A 212 -18.42 18.66 -19.03
CA SER A 212 -18.72 20.09 -18.84
C SER A 212 -19.49 20.38 -17.55
N GLU A 213 -20.45 19.52 -17.18
CA GLU A 213 -21.22 19.66 -15.94
C GLU A 213 -20.37 19.35 -14.71
N ILE A 214 -19.50 18.33 -14.80
CA ILE A 214 -18.53 18.03 -13.75
C ILE A 214 -17.57 19.21 -13.56
N THR A 215 -17.00 19.73 -14.63
CA THR A 215 -16.13 20.91 -14.58
C THR A 215 -16.85 22.10 -13.95
N ALA A 216 -18.09 22.38 -14.35
CA ALA A 216 -18.88 23.47 -13.78
C ALA A 216 -19.13 23.32 -12.27
N ASP A 217 -19.42 22.11 -11.79
CA ASP A 217 -19.60 21.82 -10.36
C ASP A 217 -18.31 22.04 -9.55
N PHE A 218 -17.17 21.57 -10.07
CA PHE A 218 -15.85 21.79 -9.45
C PHE A 218 -15.48 23.28 -9.43
N THR A 219 -15.61 23.98 -10.55
CA THR A 219 -15.38 25.44 -10.62
C THR A 219 -16.30 26.21 -9.66
N ALA A 220 -17.56 25.80 -9.51
CA ALA A 220 -18.48 26.41 -8.56
C ALA A 220 -18.04 26.19 -7.10
N ALA A 221 -17.55 25.00 -6.75
CA ALA A 221 -16.98 24.73 -5.43
C ALA A 221 -15.70 25.57 -5.18
N LEU A 222 -14.79 25.65 -6.16
CA LEU A 222 -13.58 26.44 -6.08
C LEU A 222 -13.87 27.94 -5.92
N ARG A 223 -14.85 28.49 -6.64
CA ARG A 223 -15.30 29.88 -6.47
C ARG A 223 -15.86 30.17 -5.06
N ARG A 224 -16.45 29.17 -4.40
CA ARG A 224 -16.87 29.32 -2.98
C ARG A 224 -15.64 29.41 -2.07
N ILE A 225 -14.68 28.50 -2.24
CA ILE A 225 -13.43 28.48 -1.46
C ILE A 225 -12.62 29.76 -1.67
N GLU A 226 -12.55 30.24 -2.91
CA GLU A 226 -11.91 31.50 -3.28
C GLU A 226 -12.54 32.69 -2.55
N ARG A 227 -13.87 32.84 -2.60
CA ARG A 227 -14.58 33.89 -1.86
C ARG A 227 -14.31 33.84 -0.36
N TRP A 228 -14.38 32.65 0.24
CA TRP A 228 -14.07 32.49 1.67
C TRP A 228 -12.65 32.92 2.04
N SER A 229 -11.70 32.75 1.13
CA SER A 229 -10.31 33.15 1.35
C SER A 229 -10.06 34.61 0.99
N GLN A 230 -10.91 35.24 0.19
CA GLN A 230 -10.93 36.70 0.01
C GLN A 230 -11.51 37.38 1.26
N ASP A 231 -12.55 36.79 1.86
CA ASP A 231 -13.16 37.27 3.10
C ASP A 231 -12.18 37.15 4.29
N ASP A 232 -11.43 36.05 4.37
CA ASP A 232 -10.36 35.83 5.35
C ASP A 232 -9.14 35.16 4.69
N PRO A 233 -8.10 35.93 4.32
CA PRO A 233 -6.87 35.40 3.71
C PRO A 233 -6.10 34.41 4.60
N SER A 234 -6.34 34.41 5.91
CA SER A 234 -5.70 33.50 6.87
C SER A 234 -6.48 32.21 7.10
N TRP A 235 -7.70 32.10 6.55
CA TRP A 235 -8.60 30.98 6.81
C TRP A 235 -8.06 29.65 6.28
N LEU A 236 -7.57 29.60 5.03
CA LEU A 236 -6.99 28.40 4.42
C LEU A 236 -5.66 28.73 3.75
N PRO A 237 -4.55 28.84 4.51
CA PRO A 237 -3.25 29.19 3.94
C PRO A 237 -2.73 28.05 3.06
N ALA A 238 -2.20 28.42 1.89
CA ALA A 238 -1.46 27.51 1.02
C ALA A 238 -0.30 26.83 1.77
N ASP A 239 0.13 25.68 1.28
CA ASP A 239 1.33 25.04 1.79
C ASP A 239 2.58 25.83 1.34
N PRO A 240 3.72 25.74 2.06
CA PRO A 240 4.90 26.56 1.75
C PRO A 240 5.44 26.44 0.31
N ASP A 241 5.18 25.32 -0.35
CA ASP A 241 5.56 24.98 -1.72
C ASP A 241 4.36 24.98 -2.67
N GLY A 242 3.19 25.43 -2.21
CA GLY A 242 1.96 25.51 -2.99
C GLY A 242 1.67 26.93 -3.45
N ALA A 243 1.11 27.05 -4.66
CA ALA A 243 0.60 28.30 -5.19
C ALA A 243 -0.88 28.12 -5.52
N ARG A 244 -1.73 28.93 -4.90
CA ARG A 244 -3.17 28.93 -5.20
C ARG A 244 -3.42 29.61 -6.53
N GLN A 245 -4.33 29.04 -7.31
CA GLN A 245 -4.79 29.58 -8.58
C GLN A 245 -6.22 30.13 -8.49
N PRO A 246 -6.59 31.11 -9.33
CA PRO A 246 -7.97 31.59 -9.45
C PRO A 246 -8.93 30.48 -9.88
N ALA A 247 -10.13 30.44 -9.32
CA ALA A 247 -11.09 29.38 -9.63
C ALA A 247 -11.52 29.35 -11.11
N GLY A 248 -11.43 30.50 -11.79
CA GLY A 248 -11.68 30.63 -13.23
C GLY A 248 -10.68 29.90 -14.12
N ASP A 249 -9.48 29.62 -13.61
CA ASP A 249 -8.39 28.97 -14.34
C ASP A 249 -8.41 27.44 -14.19
N TYR A 250 -9.35 26.91 -13.41
CA TYR A 250 -9.45 25.47 -13.17
C TYR A 250 -9.79 24.71 -14.46
N THR A 251 -8.96 23.73 -14.79
CA THR A 251 -9.21 22.74 -15.84
C THR A 251 -9.48 21.37 -15.22
N TYR A 252 -10.35 20.58 -15.84
CA TYR A 252 -10.67 19.24 -15.35
C TYR A 252 -9.58 18.24 -15.75
N GLU A 253 -8.53 18.20 -14.95
CA GLU A 253 -7.33 17.39 -15.19
C GLU A 253 -7.06 16.39 -14.06
N SER A 254 -5.94 15.68 -14.17
CA SER A 254 -5.48 14.71 -13.18
C SER A 254 -4.03 15.00 -12.84
N ALA A 255 -3.72 15.01 -11.55
CA ALA A 255 -2.35 15.12 -11.04
C ALA A 255 -1.92 13.77 -10.44
N PRO A 256 -0.65 13.37 -10.62
CA PRO A 256 -0.18 12.13 -10.03
C PRO A 256 -0.07 12.27 -8.51
N ILE A 257 -0.17 11.15 -7.82
CA ILE A 257 -0.14 11.09 -6.35
C ILE A 257 1.31 11.14 -5.89
N PRO A 258 1.64 12.01 -4.92
CA PRO A 258 2.98 12.08 -4.35
C PRO A 258 3.43 10.75 -3.72
N PHE A 259 4.71 10.39 -3.87
CA PHE A 259 5.24 9.16 -3.26
C PHE A 259 5.15 9.16 -1.74
N ARG A 260 5.24 10.34 -1.10
CA ARG A 260 5.02 10.51 0.35
C ARG A 260 3.65 10.04 0.85
N ASP A 261 2.68 9.81 -0.03
CA ASP A 261 1.34 9.30 0.29
C ASP A 261 1.22 7.78 0.10
N LEU A 262 2.26 7.12 -0.39
CA LEU A 262 2.29 5.70 -0.71
C LEU A 262 3.35 4.97 0.12
N PRO A 263 3.16 3.67 0.43
CA PRO A 263 4.19 2.88 1.11
C PRO A 263 5.49 2.84 0.31
N TYR A 264 6.63 2.79 1.03
CA TYR A 264 7.92 2.58 0.38
C TYR A 264 7.89 1.28 -0.44
N GLY A 265 8.44 1.32 -1.64
CA GLY A 265 8.65 0.14 -2.48
C GLY A 265 7.44 -0.31 -3.29
N ILE A 266 6.31 0.41 -3.20
CA ILE A 266 5.12 0.17 -4.01
C ILE A 266 5.43 0.30 -5.51
N ALA A 267 4.70 -0.43 -6.36
CA ALA A 267 4.76 -0.26 -7.80
C ALA A 267 4.39 1.18 -8.23
N TRP A 268 5.25 1.83 -9.01
CA TRP A 268 5.06 3.24 -9.41
C TRP A 268 3.87 3.45 -10.36
N ARG A 269 3.27 2.38 -10.89
CA ARG A 269 2.02 2.52 -11.66
C ARG A 269 0.86 3.00 -10.82
N LEU A 270 0.81 2.59 -9.54
CA LEU A 270 -0.22 3.04 -8.62
C LEU A 270 -0.08 4.54 -8.36
N GLY A 271 -1.18 5.28 -8.50
CA GLY A 271 -1.20 6.73 -8.31
C GLY A 271 -0.61 7.56 -9.44
N ARG A 272 -0.36 7.02 -10.65
CA ARG A 272 0.22 7.80 -11.75
C ARG A 272 -0.76 8.77 -12.44
N GLY A 273 -2.07 8.65 -12.20
CA GLY A 273 -3.07 9.61 -12.68
C GLY A 273 -4.35 8.98 -13.24
N ALA A 274 -4.26 7.77 -13.75
CA ALA A 274 -5.40 6.96 -14.19
C ALA A 274 -5.34 5.58 -13.54
N THR A 275 -6.45 4.85 -13.61
CA THR A 275 -6.52 3.46 -13.15
C THR A 275 -5.49 2.60 -13.88
N SER A 276 -4.70 1.86 -13.10
CA SER A 276 -3.59 1.03 -13.58
C SER A 276 -3.78 -0.46 -13.29
N SER A 277 -4.97 -0.84 -12.84
CA SER A 277 -5.30 -2.23 -12.54
C SER A 277 -6.73 -2.63 -12.91
N ASN A 278 -6.97 -3.94 -13.02
CA ASN A 278 -8.28 -4.54 -13.28
C ASN A 278 -8.53 -5.69 -12.30
N ARG A 279 -9.77 -5.84 -11.83
CA ARG A 279 -10.20 -7.03 -11.07
C ARG A 279 -10.54 -8.17 -12.04
N SER A 280 -10.23 -9.40 -11.64
CA SER A 280 -10.57 -10.62 -12.36
C SER A 280 -10.95 -11.73 -11.37
N ASP A 281 -11.24 -12.93 -11.90
CA ASP A 281 -11.40 -14.17 -11.14
C ASP A 281 -12.42 -14.02 -10.00
N ASP A 282 -13.62 -13.52 -10.33
CA ASP A 282 -14.71 -13.30 -9.37
C ASP A 282 -14.29 -12.50 -8.13
N GLN A 283 -13.49 -11.45 -8.34
CA GLN A 283 -12.94 -10.54 -7.32
C GLN A 283 -11.75 -11.06 -6.53
N THR A 284 -11.33 -12.31 -6.74
CA THR A 284 -10.19 -12.93 -6.02
C THR A 284 -8.84 -12.52 -6.60
N ALA A 285 -8.80 -11.84 -7.74
CA ALA A 285 -7.57 -11.35 -8.34
C ALA A 285 -7.62 -9.86 -8.72
N ILE A 286 -6.46 -9.20 -8.59
CA ILE A 286 -6.22 -7.88 -9.18
C ILE A 286 -4.96 -7.94 -10.03
N GLN A 287 -5.11 -7.54 -11.30
CA GLN A 287 -4.02 -7.39 -12.26
C GLN A 287 -3.60 -5.93 -12.34
N VAL A 288 -2.31 -5.65 -12.16
CA VAL A 288 -1.68 -4.35 -12.47
C VAL A 288 -1.03 -4.40 -13.86
N PHE A 289 -1.05 -3.27 -14.58
CA PHE A 289 -0.47 -3.18 -15.91
C PHE A 289 0.45 -1.96 -16.11
N SER A 290 1.46 -2.11 -16.97
CA SER A 290 2.48 -1.08 -17.25
C SER A 290 1.93 0.08 -18.08
N ALA A 291 2.77 1.08 -18.41
CA ALA A 291 2.39 2.18 -19.32
C ALA A 291 1.96 1.68 -20.71
N ASP A 292 2.59 0.60 -21.19
CA ASP A 292 2.26 -0.07 -22.46
C ASP A 292 1.13 -1.10 -22.32
N GLY A 293 0.74 -1.42 -21.09
CA GLY A 293 -0.39 -2.26 -20.79
C GLY A 293 -1.74 -1.57 -21.08
N ARG A 294 -2.76 -2.39 -21.34
CA ARG A 294 -4.13 -1.96 -21.64
C ARG A 294 -5.10 -2.43 -20.55
N SER A 295 -6.03 -1.54 -20.16
CA SER A 295 -7.15 -1.88 -19.28
C SER A 295 -7.98 -3.00 -19.92
N ASN A 296 -8.51 -3.91 -19.08
CA ASN A 296 -9.25 -5.10 -19.49
C ASN A 296 -8.56 -5.93 -20.60
N ASN A 297 -7.24 -5.84 -20.71
CA ASN A 297 -6.43 -6.52 -21.73
C ASN A 297 -6.89 -6.24 -23.16
N THR A 298 -7.53 -5.10 -23.42
CA THR A 298 -8.06 -4.78 -24.75
C THR A 298 -6.96 -4.85 -25.80
N GLY A 299 -7.15 -5.73 -26.80
CA GLY A 299 -6.17 -5.96 -27.88
C GLY A 299 -4.97 -6.82 -27.50
N HIS A 300 -4.83 -7.27 -26.25
CA HIS A 300 -3.72 -8.11 -25.80
C HIS A 300 -4.23 -9.51 -25.42
N GLN A 301 -3.65 -10.54 -26.04
CA GLN A 301 -3.88 -11.93 -25.65
C GLN A 301 -2.92 -12.29 -24.52
N ILE A 302 -3.45 -12.31 -23.30
CA ILE A 302 -2.68 -12.67 -22.12
C ILE A 302 -3.19 -13.98 -21.52
N SER A 303 -2.28 -14.73 -20.90
CA SER A 303 -2.59 -15.91 -20.10
C SER A 303 -1.74 -15.95 -18.85
N TYR A 304 -2.21 -16.71 -17.87
CA TYR A 304 -1.52 -16.99 -16.62
C TYR A 304 -1.38 -18.50 -16.51
N VAL A 305 -0.19 -18.96 -16.12
CA VAL A 305 0.17 -20.39 -16.16
C VAL A 305 0.51 -20.97 -14.78
N GLY A 306 0.54 -20.13 -13.73
CA GLY A 306 0.79 -20.58 -12.36
C GLY A 306 -0.48 -21.02 -11.64
N SER A 307 -0.35 -21.98 -10.72
CA SER A 307 -1.38 -22.20 -9.69
C SER A 307 -1.11 -21.24 -8.54
N THR A 308 -1.97 -20.23 -8.43
CA THR A 308 -2.02 -19.34 -7.28
C THR A 308 -3.15 -19.74 -6.33
N ASN A 309 -3.53 -21.02 -6.26
CA ASN A 309 -4.61 -21.49 -5.37
C ASN A 309 -4.23 -21.25 -3.89
N GLY A 310 -3.00 -21.62 -3.51
CA GLY A 310 -2.44 -21.43 -2.17
C GLY A 310 -3.10 -22.24 -1.07
N SER A 311 -2.27 -22.92 -0.27
CA SER A 311 -2.76 -23.64 0.91
C SER A 311 -2.72 -22.77 2.17
N LYS A 312 -3.46 -23.18 3.21
CA LYS A 312 -3.35 -22.60 4.56
C LYS A 312 -1.98 -22.93 5.23
N ALA A 313 -1.11 -23.70 4.59
CA ALA A 313 0.19 -24.06 5.15
C ALA A 313 1.08 -22.83 5.34
N GLY A 314 1.64 -22.69 6.55
CA GLY A 314 2.45 -21.55 6.96
C GLY A 314 1.64 -20.36 7.50
N TYR A 315 0.31 -20.33 7.33
CA TYR A 315 -0.56 -19.33 7.94
C TYR A 315 -0.84 -19.69 9.39
N VAL A 316 -0.67 -18.74 10.30
CA VAL A 316 -1.02 -18.88 11.72
C VAL A 316 -2.30 -18.10 12.00
N GLU A 317 -3.31 -18.78 12.51
CA GLU A 317 -4.56 -18.14 12.90
C GLU A 317 -4.40 -17.46 14.25
N ASP A 318 -4.76 -16.18 14.33
CA ASP A 318 -4.69 -15.39 15.56
C ASP A 318 -6.13 -15.05 15.92
N ARG A 319 -6.54 -15.34 17.15
CA ARG A 319 -7.92 -15.17 17.58
C ARG A 319 -8.33 -13.69 17.46
N GLY A 320 -9.37 -13.42 16.68
CA GLY A 320 -9.90 -12.08 16.44
C GLY A 320 -9.37 -11.40 15.18
N ASP A 321 -8.32 -11.94 14.56
CA ASP A 321 -7.83 -11.47 13.26
C ASP A 321 -8.57 -12.17 12.11
N LEU A 322 -8.80 -11.43 11.03
CA LEU A 322 -9.37 -11.96 9.79
C LEU A 322 -8.27 -12.12 8.73
N PRO A 323 -8.21 -13.25 8.00
CA PRO A 323 -7.21 -13.48 6.95
C PRO A 323 -7.15 -12.38 5.87
N TYR A 324 -8.29 -11.79 5.54
CA TYR A 324 -8.48 -10.77 4.52
C TYR A 324 -8.42 -9.33 5.04
N GLU A 325 -8.01 -9.12 6.29
CA GLU A 325 -7.77 -7.81 6.88
C GLU A 325 -6.29 -7.67 7.29
N PRO A 326 -5.81 -6.44 7.57
CA PRO A 326 -4.60 -6.24 8.35
C PRO A 326 -4.77 -6.78 9.78
N PRO A 327 -3.68 -7.02 10.53
CA PRO A 327 -3.75 -7.47 11.91
C PRO A 327 -4.59 -6.52 12.79
N ARG A 328 -5.53 -7.09 13.53
CA ARG A 328 -6.43 -6.37 14.45
C ARG A 328 -5.95 -6.46 15.89
N ILE A 329 -5.27 -7.55 16.26
CA ILE A 329 -4.69 -7.71 17.60
C ILE A 329 -3.32 -7.02 17.68
N GLU A 330 -2.40 -7.43 16.82
CA GLU A 330 -1.05 -6.84 16.73
C GLU A 330 -1.03 -5.66 15.75
N TYR A 331 -2.00 -4.76 15.87
CA TYR A 331 -2.25 -3.67 14.91
C TYR A 331 -1.11 -2.64 14.79
N ARG A 332 -0.12 -2.69 15.68
CA ARG A 332 1.10 -1.85 15.62
C ARG A 332 2.24 -2.55 14.88
N ALA A 333 2.12 -3.83 14.58
CA ALA A 333 3.13 -4.63 13.90
C ALA A 333 3.01 -4.46 12.38
N PHE A 334 3.67 -3.42 11.87
CA PHE A 334 3.83 -3.19 10.43
C PHE A 334 5.16 -2.50 10.16
N ASP A 335 5.78 -2.76 9.02
CA ASP A 335 6.99 -2.06 8.64
C ASP A 335 6.70 -0.60 8.26
N ARG A 336 7.48 0.30 8.85
CA ARG A 336 7.39 1.75 8.64
C ARG A 336 8.23 2.25 7.48
N GLY A 337 8.87 1.38 6.70
CA GLY A 337 9.83 1.83 5.69
C GLY A 337 11.26 1.88 6.26
N PRO A 338 12.28 1.94 5.40
CA PRO A 338 13.67 2.05 5.83
C PRO A 338 13.95 3.49 6.27
N GLU A 339 14.89 3.71 7.19
CA GLU A 339 15.30 5.07 7.55
C GLU A 339 15.67 5.90 6.31
N ALA A 340 15.47 7.23 6.36
CA ALA A 340 15.67 8.11 5.21
C ALA A 340 17.02 7.93 4.50
N ARG A 341 18.10 7.68 5.28
CA ARG A 341 19.46 7.41 4.75
C ARG A 341 19.55 6.12 3.92
N PHE A 342 18.72 5.12 4.20
CA PHE A 342 18.63 3.89 3.41
C PHE A 342 17.59 4.01 2.31
N ALA A 343 16.45 4.66 2.56
CA ALA A 343 15.42 4.88 1.55
C ALA A 343 15.98 5.56 0.30
N ARG A 344 16.76 6.63 0.49
CA ARG A 344 17.39 7.37 -0.61
C ARG A 344 18.45 6.53 -1.33
N LEU A 345 19.31 5.84 -0.58
CA LEU A 345 20.37 4.99 -1.14
C LEU A 345 19.80 3.83 -1.96
N LEU A 346 18.83 3.10 -1.41
CA LEU A 346 18.25 1.90 -2.02
C LEU A 346 17.45 2.20 -3.29
N LEU A 347 16.95 3.42 -3.46
CA LEU A 347 16.33 3.86 -4.71
C LEU A 347 17.33 4.55 -5.65
N GLY A 348 18.63 4.53 -5.36
CA GLY A 348 19.65 5.16 -6.20
C GLY A 348 19.54 6.68 -6.27
N GLY A 349 18.99 7.30 -5.21
CA GLY A 349 18.77 8.74 -5.09
C GLY A 349 19.98 9.53 -4.60
N GLU A 350 21.08 8.85 -4.27
CA GLU A 350 22.35 9.47 -3.95
C GLU A 350 23.22 9.54 -5.20
N ALA A 351 23.71 10.74 -5.53
CA ALA A 351 24.45 10.97 -6.77
C ALA A 351 25.69 10.08 -6.92
N ALA A 352 26.33 9.69 -5.81
CA ALA A 352 27.48 8.79 -5.80
C ALA A 352 27.12 7.30 -6.00
N PHE A 353 25.85 6.93 -5.77
CA PHE A 353 25.39 5.55 -5.78
C PHE A 353 24.09 5.40 -6.58
N PRO A 354 24.05 5.79 -7.86
CA PRO A 354 22.86 5.60 -8.69
C PRO A 354 22.68 4.12 -9.04
N TRP A 355 21.47 3.71 -9.39
CA TRP A 355 21.28 2.46 -10.13
C TRP A 355 21.66 2.63 -11.62
N PRO A 356 22.12 1.57 -12.29
CA PRO A 356 22.24 1.60 -13.74
C PRO A 356 20.87 1.70 -14.40
N ASP A 357 20.86 2.05 -15.69
CA ASP A 357 19.63 2.02 -16.47
C ASP A 357 19.32 0.56 -16.88
N PHE A 358 18.43 -0.07 -16.11
CA PHE A 358 17.98 -1.43 -16.35
C PHE A 358 17.24 -1.62 -17.67
N THR A 359 16.61 -0.56 -18.21
CA THR A 359 15.94 -0.62 -19.52
C THR A 359 16.97 -0.68 -20.63
N THR A 360 18.02 0.14 -20.56
CA THR A 360 19.16 0.08 -21.50
C THR A 360 19.90 -1.25 -21.41
N LEU A 361 19.95 -1.87 -20.22
CA LEU A 361 20.50 -3.22 -20.02
C LEU A 361 19.57 -4.36 -20.50
N GLY A 362 18.34 -4.04 -20.93
CA GLY A 362 17.40 -4.99 -21.53
C GLY A 362 16.77 -5.97 -20.54
N LEU A 363 16.61 -5.59 -19.26
CA LEU A 363 15.85 -6.38 -18.29
C LEU A 363 14.34 -6.35 -18.59
N LEU A 364 13.63 -7.40 -18.19
CA LEU A 364 12.27 -7.70 -18.68
C LEU A 364 11.18 -6.82 -18.04
N GLY A 365 11.37 -6.29 -16.83
CA GLY A 365 10.36 -5.45 -16.16
C GLY A 365 10.18 -4.09 -16.85
N HIS A 366 8.94 -3.71 -17.17
CA HIS A 366 8.67 -2.39 -17.74
C HIS A 366 9.04 -1.26 -16.75
N PRO A 367 9.75 -0.19 -17.18
CA PRO A 367 10.29 0.84 -16.28
C PRO A 367 9.21 1.59 -15.48
N SER A 368 7.99 1.64 -15.98
CA SER A 368 6.86 2.29 -15.29
C SER A 368 6.44 1.61 -13.97
N PHE A 369 6.84 0.37 -13.71
CA PHE A 369 6.66 -0.24 -12.39
C PHE A 369 7.64 0.32 -11.36
N GLY A 370 8.68 1.01 -11.81
CA GLY A 370 9.65 1.67 -10.94
C GLY A 370 10.65 0.72 -10.31
N TYR A 371 11.32 1.25 -9.30
CA TYR A 371 12.23 0.53 -8.41
C TYR A 371 11.57 0.51 -7.03
N GLY A 372 11.60 -0.60 -6.29
CA GLY A 372 10.84 -0.56 -5.04
C GLY A 372 11.00 -1.69 -4.06
N PRO A 373 10.71 -2.95 -4.41
CA PRO A 373 10.61 -3.99 -3.39
C PRO A 373 11.98 -4.59 -3.05
N ILE A 374 13.00 -3.75 -2.94
CA ILE A 374 14.40 -4.16 -2.79
C ILE A 374 14.73 -4.65 -1.39
N TYR A 375 14.00 -4.24 -0.34
CA TYR A 375 14.35 -4.61 1.04
C TYR A 375 13.18 -5.19 1.85
N ARG A 376 13.54 -5.92 2.92
CA ARG A 376 12.66 -6.34 4.02
C ARG A 376 13.47 -6.40 5.32
N GLY A 377 12.87 -6.11 6.48
CA GLY A 377 13.54 -6.20 7.79
C GLY A 377 14.18 -4.89 8.27
N ARG A 378 15.29 -4.99 9.02
CA ARG A 378 15.98 -3.88 9.70
C ARG A 378 17.41 -3.71 9.19
N LEU A 379 17.68 -2.62 8.51
CA LEU A 379 18.98 -2.35 7.88
C LEU A 379 20.04 -1.83 8.85
N ASP A 380 19.65 -1.28 10.00
CA ASP A 380 20.61 -0.81 10.99
C ASP A 380 21.17 -1.97 11.84
N ARG A 381 22.45 -2.30 11.62
CA ARG A 381 23.21 -3.31 12.37
C ARG A 381 22.51 -4.66 12.51
N PRO A 382 21.99 -5.26 11.42
CA PRO A 382 21.34 -6.56 11.52
C PRO A 382 22.32 -7.64 11.98
N GLY A 383 21.81 -8.63 12.71
CA GLY A 383 22.55 -9.85 13.00
C GLY A 383 22.91 -10.57 11.70
N LEU A 384 21.93 -10.74 10.81
CA LEU A 384 22.08 -11.34 9.49
C LEU A 384 21.57 -10.38 8.40
N LEU A 385 22.39 -10.09 7.38
CA LEU A 385 21.94 -9.41 6.16
C LEU A 385 21.96 -10.41 5.00
N ALA A 386 20.79 -10.76 4.49
CA ALA A 386 20.65 -11.63 3.34
C ALA A 386 20.62 -10.81 2.05
N ILE A 387 21.50 -11.13 1.10
CA ILE A 387 21.41 -10.72 -0.30
C ILE A 387 20.80 -11.91 -1.05
N VAL A 388 19.71 -11.69 -1.76
CA VAL A 388 18.87 -12.78 -2.27
C VAL A 388 18.49 -12.58 -3.74
N ASP A 389 18.58 -13.65 -4.52
CA ASP A 389 17.96 -13.70 -5.85
C ASP A 389 16.43 -13.51 -5.70
N GLN A 390 15.77 -12.90 -6.70
CA GLN A 390 14.31 -12.78 -6.66
C GLN A 390 13.65 -14.16 -6.66
N GLY A 391 12.74 -14.40 -5.71
CA GLY A 391 12.03 -15.67 -5.57
C GLY A 391 10.68 -15.72 -6.28
N SER A 392 9.92 -14.63 -6.25
CA SER A 392 8.56 -14.55 -6.83
C SER A 392 8.20 -13.12 -7.25
N HIS A 393 6.96 -12.93 -7.74
CA HIS A 393 6.40 -11.61 -8.07
C HIS A 393 5.65 -10.97 -6.89
N ASP A 394 5.50 -11.64 -5.74
CA ASP A 394 4.77 -11.13 -4.57
C ASP A 394 5.34 -9.80 -4.09
N ASP A 395 6.66 -9.64 -4.23
CA ASP A 395 7.43 -8.45 -3.89
C ASP A 395 6.86 -7.19 -4.52
N LEU A 396 6.39 -7.27 -5.77
CA LEU A 396 5.79 -6.14 -6.49
C LEU A 396 4.54 -5.61 -5.78
N PHE A 397 3.78 -6.50 -5.14
CA PHE A 397 2.50 -6.18 -4.52
C PHE A 397 2.62 -5.90 -3.01
N THR A 398 3.57 -6.52 -2.33
CA THR A 398 3.83 -6.23 -0.91
C THR A 398 4.76 -5.02 -0.71
N GLY A 399 5.50 -4.62 -1.75
CA GLY A 399 6.52 -3.59 -1.68
C GLY A 399 7.75 -4.00 -0.87
N ARG A 400 7.94 -5.31 -0.62
CA ARG A 400 9.02 -5.85 0.22
C ARG A 400 9.72 -7.02 -0.43
N ALA A 401 11.01 -7.13 -0.17
CA ALA A 401 11.84 -8.20 -0.70
C ALA A 401 11.41 -9.58 -0.20
N LEU A 402 11.41 -10.54 -1.14
CA LEU A 402 11.27 -11.96 -0.88
C LEU A 402 10.04 -12.28 -0.05
N SER A 403 8.87 -11.82 -0.48
CA SER A 403 7.60 -11.91 0.24
C SER A 403 6.71 -13.10 -0.14
N GLY A 404 7.13 -13.88 -1.14
CA GLY A 404 6.50 -15.15 -1.54
C GLY A 404 6.97 -16.37 -0.73
N ASP A 405 6.88 -17.56 -1.33
CA ASP A 405 7.15 -18.86 -0.71
C ASP A 405 8.62 -19.00 -0.25
N ALA A 406 9.56 -18.60 -1.11
CA ALA A 406 10.98 -18.56 -0.76
C ALA A 406 11.24 -17.70 0.49
N GLY A 407 10.46 -16.63 0.66
CA GLY A 407 10.49 -15.73 1.81
C GLY A 407 10.01 -16.35 3.11
N GLN A 408 8.94 -17.14 3.01
CA GLN A 408 8.32 -17.84 4.13
C GLN A 408 9.21 -18.98 4.62
N HIS A 409 9.88 -19.68 3.71
CA HIS A 409 10.92 -20.64 4.06
C HIS A 409 12.13 -19.95 4.69
N LEU A 410 12.60 -18.84 4.11
CA LEU A 410 13.71 -18.08 4.69
C LEU A 410 13.37 -17.59 6.10
N GLN A 411 12.12 -17.25 6.37
CA GLN A 411 11.68 -16.84 7.70
C GLN A 411 11.90 -17.96 8.74
N ALA A 412 11.49 -19.19 8.42
CA ALA A 412 11.72 -20.35 9.28
C ALA A 412 13.23 -20.62 9.48
N PHE A 413 14.04 -20.49 8.42
CA PHE A 413 15.51 -20.58 8.51
C PHE A 413 16.10 -19.51 9.44
N LEU A 414 15.66 -18.26 9.32
CA LEU A 414 16.13 -17.13 10.14
C LEU A 414 15.81 -17.38 11.62
N ARG A 415 14.60 -17.84 11.94
CA ARG A 415 14.23 -18.23 13.30
C ARG A 415 15.09 -19.39 13.80
N ALA A 416 15.35 -20.41 12.98
CA ALA A 416 16.26 -21.51 13.34
C ALA A 416 17.69 -21.03 13.62
N ALA A 417 18.16 -19.99 12.91
CA ALA A 417 19.42 -19.29 13.18
C ALA A 417 19.35 -18.34 14.40
N GLY A 418 18.19 -18.21 15.04
CA GLY A 418 17.99 -17.40 16.24
C GLY A 418 17.68 -15.94 16.00
N VAL A 419 17.34 -15.52 14.78
CA VAL A 419 16.94 -14.14 14.48
C VAL A 419 15.48 -14.09 14.04
N THR A 420 14.69 -13.23 14.68
CA THR A 420 13.26 -13.04 14.40
C THR A 420 12.96 -11.60 13.98
N GLU A 421 13.83 -10.65 14.32
CA GLU A 421 13.73 -9.24 13.92
C GLU A 421 15.07 -8.62 13.51
N ARG A 422 16.19 -9.14 14.04
CA ARG A 422 17.55 -8.66 13.76
C ARG A 422 18.10 -9.16 12.42
N TYR A 423 17.32 -9.05 11.36
CA TYR A 423 17.78 -9.33 10.01
C TYR A 423 17.36 -8.24 9.04
N ALA A 424 18.06 -8.17 7.92
CA ALA A 424 17.59 -7.50 6.72
C ALA A 424 17.74 -8.45 5.53
N ILE A 425 16.89 -8.26 4.54
CA ILE A 425 16.90 -8.98 3.27
C ILE A 425 16.94 -7.92 2.17
N LEU A 426 17.84 -8.09 1.21
CA LEU A 426 17.99 -7.25 0.03
C LEU A 426 17.93 -8.12 -1.23
N ARG A 427 17.07 -7.77 -2.18
CA ARG A 427 17.07 -8.38 -3.51
C ARG A 427 18.25 -7.89 -4.31
N VAL A 428 18.95 -8.79 -5.00
CA VAL A 428 20.09 -8.46 -5.88
C VAL A 428 19.82 -7.23 -6.77
N LEU A 429 18.67 -7.17 -7.45
CA LEU A 429 18.24 -6.01 -8.24
C LEU A 429 16.84 -5.52 -7.81
N PRO A 430 16.56 -4.20 -7.90
CA PRO A 430 15.26 -3.61 -7.52
C PRO A 430 14.15 -3.75 -8.57
N VAL A 431 14.40 -4.50 -9.65
CA VAL A 431 13.50 -4.71 -10.80
C VAL A 431 13.26 -6.20 -11.03
N ASP A 432 12.23 -6.56 -11.81
CA ASP A 432 11.93 -7.95 -12.12
C ASP A 432 13.07 -8.64 -12.89
N THR A 433 13.59 -9.73 -12.32
CA THR A 433 14.66 -10.56 -12.86
C THR A 433 14.20 -11.97 -13.21
N LEU A 434 12.94 -12.33 -12.93
CA LEU A 434 12.44 -13.69 -13.18
C LEU A 434 12.28 -13.95 -14.69
N GLU A 435 12.64 -15.16 -15.13
CA GLU A 435 12.66 -15.60 -16.55
C GLU A 435 13.35 -14.61 -17.52
N GLY A 436 14.26 -13.78 -17.02
CA GLY A 436 15.06 -12.84 -17.81
C GLY A 436 16.25 -13.51 -18.49
N ASP A 437 16.89 -12.78 -19.40
CA ASP A 437 18.15 -13.21 -20.01
C ASP A 437 19.29 -13.19 -18.97
N ALA A 438 19.91 -14.35 -18.76
CA ALA A 438 20.94 -14.51 -17.73
C ALA A 438 22.20 -13.67 -18.01
N ALA A 439 22.53 -13.38 -19.28
CA ALA A 439 23.67 -12.52 -19.60
C ALA A 439 23.38 -11.05 -19.27
N ARG A 440 22.17 -10.58 -19.57
CA ARG A 440 21.72 -9.23 -19.21
C ARG A 440 21.64 -9.03 -17.70
N MET A 441 21.12 -10.03 -16.98
CA MET A 441 21.10 -10.03 -15.52
C MET A 441 22.51 -9.94 -14.94
N ARG A 442 23.45 -10.77 -15.42
CA ARG A 442 24.86 -10.69 -15.01
C ARG A 442 25.48 -9.33 -15.32
N ALA A 443 25.19 -8.74 -16.48
CA ALA A 443 25.68 -7.41 -16.84
C ALA A 443 25.18 -6.33 -15.86
N ALA A 444 23.90 -6.40 -15.46
CA ALA A 444 23.33 -5.48 -14.47
C ALA A 444 23.92 -5.64 -13.07
N ILE A 445 24.19 -6.88 -12.65
CA ILE A 445 24.86 -7.19 -11.37
C ILE A 445 26.30 -6.69 -11.37
N ASP A 446 27.00 -6.90 -12.49
CA ASP A 446 28.41 -6.54 -12.65
C ASP A 446 28.64 -5.05 -12.89
N ASP A 447 27.58 -4.29 -13.17
CA ASP A 447 27.69 -2.85 -13.40
C ASP A 447 28.35 -2.18 -12.18
N PRO A 448 29.39 -1.35 -12.39
CA PRO A 448 30.10 -0.68 -11.29
C PRO A 448 29.19 0.12 -10.36
N ARG A 449 28.08 0.66 -10.88
CA ARG A 449 27.08 1.41 -10.10
C ARG A 449 26.33 0.50 -9.12
N THR A 450 25.94 -0.69 -9.57
CA THR A 450 25.33 -1.74 -8.71
C THR A 450 26.29 -2.14 -7.60
N GLN A 451 27.56 -2.43 -7.94
CA GLN A 451 28.58 -2.82 -6.98
C GLN A 451 28.85 -1.71 -5.93
N ALA A 452 28.97 -0.46 -6.37
CA ALA A 452 29.19 0.68 -5.49
C ALA A 452 28.04 0.90 -4.51
N LEU A 453 26.79 0.77 -4.98
CA LEU A 453 25.61 0.88 -4.13
C LEU A 453 25.59 -0.20 -3.05
N TYR A 454 25.88 -1.46 -3.40
CA TYR A 454 25.90 -2.55 -2.42
C TYR A 454 27.03 -2.44 -1.41
N ALA A 455 28.23 -2.06 -1.85
CA ALA A 455 29.33 -1.77 -0.94
C ALA A 455 28.92 -0.69 0.08
N GLU A 456 28.24 0.37 -0.37
CA GLU A 456 27.76 1.42 0.52
C GLU A 456 26.65 0.95 1.46
N VAL A 457 25.70 0.16 0.99
CA VAL A 457 24.64 -0.41 1.83
C VAL A 457 25.24 -1.30 2.93
N ILE A 458 26.16 -2.20 2.58
CA ILE A 458 26.82 -3.10 3.54
C ILE A 458 27.64 -2.30 4.55
N ARG A 459 28.39 -1.28 4.10
CA ARG A 459 29.18 -0.40 4.96
C ARG A 459 28.31 0.37 5.96
N ARG A 460 27.14 0.86 5.54
CA ARG A 460 26.18 1.57 6.43
C ARG A 460 25.46 0.61 7.37
N ALA A 461 25.02 -0.54 6.85
CA ALA A 461 24.27 -1.53 7.60
C ALA A 461 25.12 -2.21 8.68
N ARG A 462 26.41 -2.46 8.41
CA ARG A 462 27.34 -3.14 9.33
C ARG A 462 26.77 -4.46 9.87
N PRO A 463 26.40 -5.40 8.99
CA PRO A 463 25.81 -6.66 9.40
C PRO A 463 26.80 -7.53 10.19
N GLY A 464 26.29 -8.40 11.06
CA GLY A 464 27.12 -9.40 11.75
C GLY A 464 27.62 -10.48 10.78
N VAL A 465 26.73 -11.02 9.94
CA VAL A 465 27.03 -12.00 8.89
C VAL A 465 26.21 -11.67 7.65
N LEU A 466 26.80 -11.88 6.48
CA LEU A 466 26.13 -11.82 5.18
C LEU A 466 25.65 -13.21 4.77
N LEU A 467 24.42 -13.31 4.28
CA LEU A 467 23.90 -14.51 3.62
C LEU A 467 23.83 -14.25 2.12
N ALA A 468 24.49 -15.07 1.31
CA ALA A 468 24.37 -15.05 -0.14
C ALA A 468 23.38 -16.14 -0.57
N ILE A 469 22.16 -15.78 -0.98
CA ILE A 469 21.11 -16.75 -1.30
C ILE A 469 20.85 -16.76 -2.81
N GLY A 470 21.39 -17.77 -3.48
CA GLY A 470 21.30 -17.91 -4.93
C GLY A 470 22.60 -17.57 -5.66
N THR A 471 22.58 -17.78 -6.98
CA THR A 471 23.78 -17.65 -7.82
C THR A 471 24.14 -16.20 -8.07
N ASP A 472 23.15 -15.33 -8.19
CA ASP A 472 23.36 -13.92 -8.51
C ASP A 472 23.76 -13.13 -7.26
N ALA A 473 23.18 -13.45 -6.11
CA ALA A 473 23.58 -12.92 -4.81
C ALA A 473 25.04 -13.25 -4.47
N ARG A 474 25.46 -14.50 -4.73
CA ARG A 474 26.86 -14.88 -4.58
C ARG A 474 27.76 -14.10 -5.53
N ARG A 475 27.39 -13.98 -6.80
CA ARG A 475 28.16 -13.22 -7.80
C ARG A 475 28.34 -11.77 -7.39
N LEU A 476 27.29 -11.13 -6.88
CA LEU A 476 27.31 -9.76 -6.39
C LEU A 476 28.30 -9.62 -5.22
N LEU A 477 28.21 -10.51 -4.22
CA LEU A 477 29.06 -10.45 -3.03
C LEU A 477 30.53 -10.81 -3.30
N ASP A 478 30.80 -11.73 -4.24
CA ASP A 478 32.16 -12.09 -4.66
C ASP A 478 32.92 -10.89 -5.30
N ARG A 479 32.21 -9.82 -5.67
CA ARG A 479 32.75 -8.61 -6.33
C ARG A 479 32.65 -7.34 -5.49
N SER A 480 31.95 -7.40 -4.37
CA SER A 480 31.75 -6.25 -3.49
C SER A 480 32.87 -6.16 -2.45
N ASP A 481 33.20 -4.96 -2.00
CA ASP A 481 34.05 -4.79 -0.81
C ASP A 481 33.22 -5.09 0.44
N LEU A 482 33.52 -6.22 1.07
CA LEU A 482 32.80 -6.72 2.25
C LEU A 482 33.51 -6.38 3.57
N GLY A 483 34.69 -5.77 3.51
CA GLY A 483 35.62 -5.70 4.63
C GLY A 483 35.86 -7.09 5.24
N ASN A 484 35.73 -7.20 6.57
CA ASN A 484 35.90 -8.45 7.32
C ASN A 484 34.59 -9.22 7.55
N THR A 485 33.50 -8.86 6.85
CA THR A 485 32.19 -9.47 7.08
C THR A 485 32.15 -10.88 6.51
N ARG A 486 31.79 -11.87 7.35
CA ARG A 486 31.70 -13.26 6.89
C ARG A 486 30.49 -13.45 5.98
N VAL A 487 30.68 -14.19 4.89
CA VAL A 487 29.61 -14.62 3.97
C VAL A 487 29.31 -16.11 4.17
N VAL A 488 28.03 -16.45 4.34
CA VAL A 488 27.51 -17.83 4.31
C VAL A 488 26.67 -18.00 3.06
N ASN A 489 26.96 -19.05 2.29
CA ASN A 489 26.31 -19.29 1.00
C ASN A 489 25.13 -20.26 1.14
N LEU A 490 24.00 -19.90 0.55
CA LEU A 490 22.80 -20.72 0.45
C LEU A 490 22.38 -20.83 -1.02
N ARG A 491 21.89 -22.00 -1.42
CA ARG A 491 21.15 -22.13 -2.69
C ARG A 491 19.82 -21.40 -2.60
N ALA A 492 19.33 -20.90 -3.73
CA ALA A 492 17.98 -20.37 -3.81
C ALA A 492 16.95 -21.47 -3.54
N PHE A 493 15.81 -21.10 -2.96
CA PHE A 493 14.70 -22.01 -2.73
C PHE A 493 14.26 -22.68 -4.04
N GLY A 494 13.87 -23.96 -3.98
CA GLY A 494 13.47 -24.75 -5.16
C GLY A 494 14.64 -25.31 -5.99
N GLN A 495 15.87 -24.79 -5.85
CA GLN A 495 17.03 -25.37 -6.55
C GLN A 495 17.36 -26.77 -6.03
N ARG A 496 17.94 -27.63 -6.89
CA ARG A 496 18.37 -28.98 -6.46
C ARG A 496 19.24 -28.91 -5.19
N SER A 497 18.89 -29.72 -4.19
CA SER A 497 19.57 -29.82 -2.90
C SER A 497 19.55 -28.55 -2.04
N TRP A 498 18.61 -27.62 -2.25
CA TRP A 498 18.49 -26.40 -1.46
C TRP A 498 18.36 -26.66 0.05
N LYS A 499 17.53 -27.64 0.48
CA LYS A 499 17.37 -27.99 1.90
C LYS A 499 18.69 -28.37 2.57
N ARG A 500 19.49 -29.24 1.92
CA ARG A 500 20.82 -29.63 2.41
C ARG A 500 21.74 -28.41 2.50
N SER A 501 21.72 -27.53 1.49
CA SER A 501 22.51 -26.29 1.50
C SER A 501 22.14 -25.39 2.69
N TRP A 502 20.85 -25.27 3.01
CA TRP A 502 20.38 -24.44 4.12
C TRP A 502 20.78 -25.06 5.47
N GLN A 503 20.65 -26.38 5.63
CA GLN A 503 21.12 -27.06 6.83
C GLN A 503 22.65 -26.92 7.03
N THR A 504 23.44 -26.98 5.94
CA THR A 504 24.88 -26.69 6.00
C THR A 504 25.15 -25.25 6.45
N ALA A 505 24.40 -24.28 5.94
CA ALA A 505 24.52 -22.89 6.34
C ALA A 505 24.19 -22.67 7.82
N LEU A 506 23.18 -23.35 8.38
CA LEU A 506 22.89 -23.30 9.82
C LEU A 506 24.04 -23.88 10.66
N THR A 507 24.65 -24.97 10.21
CA THR A 507 25.83 -25.55 10.87
C THR A 507 27.00 -24.57 10.88
N GLU A 508 27.24 -23.85 9.77
CA GLU A 508 28.26 -22.80 9.72
C GLU A 508 27.91 -21.64 10.66
N LEU A 509 26.68 -21.11 10.59
CA LEU A 509 26.20 -20.02 11.45
C LEU A 509 26.31 -20.35 12.94
N LYS A 510 26.13 -21.61 13.34
CA LYS A 510 26.30 -22.06 14.72
C LYS A 510 27.68 -21.73 15.29
N SER A 511 28.72 -21.71 14.44
CA SER A 511 30.09 -21.37 14.82
C SER A 511 30.42 -19.88 14.78
N LEU A 512 29.54 -19.05 14.18
CA LEU A 512 29.77 -17.63 13.97
C LEU A 512 29.17 -16.77 15.09
N ARG A 513 29.83 -15.63 15.34
CA ARG A 513 29.36 -14.62 16.28
C ARG A 513 28.51 -13.57 15.55
N TYR A 514 27.24 -13.49 15.91
CA TYR A 514 26.31 -12.44 15.47
C TYR A 514 25.21 -12.27 16.51
N SER A 515 24.57 -11.11 16.49
CA SER A 515 23.44 -10.79 17.36
C SER A 515 22.23 -11.66 17.04
N LYS A 516 21.68 -12.31 18.06
CA LYS A 516 20.49 -13.18 17.97
C LYS A 516 19.37 -12.58 18.83
N ASP A 517 18.13 -12.88 18.47
CA ASP A 517 16.93 -12.57 19.25
C ASP A 517 16.59 -13.71 20.22
N LEU A 518 16.85 -14.95 19.79
CA LEU A 518 16.59 -16.15 20.60
C LEU A 518 17.81 -16.55 21.41
N SER A 519 17.60 -16.87 22.69
CA SER A 519 18.65 -17.38 23.59
C SER A 519 19.07 -18.82 23.28
N ARG A 520 18.19 -19.60 22.62
CA ARG A 520 18.41 -21.01 22.24
C ARG A 520 18.00 -21.27 20.78
N PRO A 521 18.77 -20.80 19.79
CA PRO A 521 18.56 -21.18 18.38
C PRO A 521 18.65 -22.69 18.16
N THR A 522 17.84 -23.23 17.26
CA THR A 522 17.80 -24.67 16.97
C THR A 522 18.92 -25.10 16.03
N PHE A 523 19.32 -24.22 15.09
CA PHE A 523 20.22 -24.54 13.97
C PHE A 523 19.82 -25.80 13.19
N SER A 524 18.52 -26.09 13.14
CA SER A 524 17.93 -27.20 12.40
C SER A 524 16.76 -26.69 11.56
N TYR A 525 16.68 -27.16 10.32
CA TYR A 525 15.64 -26.77 9.37
C TYR A 525 15.35 -27.92 8.40
N ASP A 526 14.08 -28.32 8.30
CA ASP A 526 13.62 -29.45 7.47
C ASP A 526 12.72 -29.00 6.29
N GLY A 527 12.71 -27.70 5.98
CA GLY A 527 11.87 -27.15 4.93
C GLY A 527 10.52 -26.68 5.44
N GLU A 528 10.44 -26.27 6.70
CA GLU A 528 9.27 -25.64 7.27
C GLU A 528 8.99 -24.31 6.59
N ARG A 529 7.71 -23.95 6.51
CA ARG A 529 7.23 -22.66 6.04
C ARG A 529 6.73 -21.86 7.23
N GLU A 530 7.02 -20.57 7.27
CA GLU A 530 6.55 -19.65 8.30
C GLU A 530 6.01 -18.37 7.68
N GLN A 531 4.88 -17.87 8.17
CA GLN A 531 4.35 -16.58 7.74
C GLN A 531 5.38 -15.47 7.96
N ILE A 532 5.43 -14.53 7.04
CA ILE A 532 6.29 -13.35 7.19
C ILE A 532 5.75 -12.52 8.37
N PRO A 533 6.61 -12.06 9.30
CA PRO A 533 6.20 -11.22 10.41
C PRO A 533 5.51 -9.96 9.91
N ARG A 534 4.43 -9.57 10.58
CA ARG A 534 3.68 -8.37 10.16
C ARG A 534 4.53 -7.11 10.27
N ILE A 535 5.45 -7.07 11.24
CA ILE A 535 6.43 -5.99 11.41
C ILE A 535 7.40 -5.80 10.23
N ASP A 536 7.36 -6.69 9.22
CA ASP A 536 8.15 -6.61 8.00
C ASP A 536 7.35 -6.21 6.76
N LEU A 537 6.03 -6.08 6.87
CA LEU A 537 5.13 -5.75 5.78
C LEU A 537 4.48 -4.38 6.03
N PRO A 538 4.25 -3.54 5.00
CA PRO A 538 3.65 -2.23 5.17
C PRO A 538 2.30 -2.25 5.90
N PHE A 539 1.94 -1.11 6.49
CA PHE A 539 0.59 -0.96 7.03
C PHE A 539 -0.46 -1.12 5.92
N GLY A 540 -1.46 -1.96 6.20
CA GLY A 540 -2.53 -2.33 5.27
C GLY A 540 -2.33 -3.67 4.58
N THR A 541 -1.13 -4.26 4.64
CA THR A 541 -0.92 -5.61 4.09
C THR A 541 -1.77 -6.65 4.81
N LEU A 542 -2.50 -7.44 4.03
CA LEU A 542 -3.48 -8.41 4.53
C LEU A 542 -2.78 -9.61 5.16
N ARG A 543 -3.43 -10.30 6.09
CA ARG A 543 -2.80 -11.45 6.78
C ARG A 543 -2.47 -12.60 5.84
N TRP A 544 -3.30 -12.86 4.82
CA TRP A 544 -2.98 -13.88 3.82
C TRP A 544 -1.77 -13.49 2.95
N GLN A 545 -1.46 -12.20 2.78
CA GLN A 545 -0.25 -11.75 2.07
C GLN A 545 1.01 -12.03 2.90
N GLY A 546 2.06 -12.56 2.27
CA GLY A 546 3.24 -13.05 3.00
C GLY A 546 2.99 -14.35 3.76
N SER A 547 1.97 -15.11 3.36
CA SER A 547 1.67 -16.48 3.79
C SER A 547 1.20 -17.29 2.57
N SER A 548 0.90 -18.58 2.73
CA SER A 548 0.27 -19.40 1.68
C SER A 548 1.08 -19.56 0.38
N GLY A 549 2.40 -19.43 0.43
CA GLY A 549 3.28 -19.50 -0.75
C GLY A 549 3.08 -18.32 -1.72
N ASP A 550 3.50 -18.48 -2.98
CA ASP A 550 3.45 -17.39 -3.99
C ASP A 550 2.02 -17.06 -4.40
N ARG A 551 1.63 -15.79 -4.31
CA ARG A 551 0.29 -15.27 -4.64
C ARG A 551 0.27 -14.43 -5.90
N ALA A 552 1.44 -14.09 -6.42
CA ALA A 552 1.57 -13.21 -7.57
C ALA A 552 2.25 -13.91 -8.74
N GLU A 553 1.82 -13.54 -9.94
CA GLU A 553 2.40 -14.07 -11.16
C GLU A 553 2.40 -13.04 -12.28
N ARG A 554 3.30 -13.26 -13.23
CA ARG A 554 3.42 -12.47 -14.45
C ARG A 554 2.65 -13.14 -15.58
N ALA A 555 1.96 -12.33 -16.38
CA ALA A 555 1.25 -12.86 -17.53
C ALA A 555 2.23 -13.32 -18.62
N ARG A 556 1.77 -14.24 -19.46
CA ARG A 556 2.35 -14.51 -20.77
C ARG A 556 1.55 -13.77 -21.83
N GLN A 557 2.23 -13.06 -22.72
CA GLN A 557 1.64 -12.44 -23.91
C GLN A 557 2.16 -13.20 -25.13
N SER A 558 1.24 -13.81 -25.89
CA SER A 558 1.59 -14.68 -27.02
C SER A 558 2.60 -15.79 -26.65
N GLY A 559 2.42 -16.41 -25.48
CA GLY A 559 3.25 -17.50 -24.97
C GLY A 559 4.58 -17.09 -24.32
N ARG A 560 5.00 -15.82 -24.46
CA ARG A 560 6.24 -15.30 -23.86
C ARG A 560 5.96 -14.52 -22.58
N PRO A 561 6.88 -14.50 -21.60
CA PRO A 561 6.74 -13.64 -20.42
C PRO A 561 6.48 -12.19 -20.81
N SER A 562 5.44 -11.57 -20.26
CA SER A 562 5.08 -10.18 -20.55
C SER A 562 5.76 -9.23 -19.58
N SER A 563 6.38 -8.17 -20.08
CA SER A 563 6.89 -7.07 -19.26
C SER A 563 5.79 -6.21 -18.63
N ASN A 564 4.53 -6.40 -19.05
CA ASN A 564 3.48 -5.41 -18.90
C ASN A 564 2.37 -5.79 -17.91
N TYR A 565 2.29 -7.03 -17.47
CA TYR A 565 1.12 -7.53 -16.74
C TYR A 565 1.52 -8.46 -15.60
N TYR A 566 1.05 -8.13 -14.40
CA TYR A 566 1.21 -8.93 -13.20
C TYR A 566 -0.13 -9.00 -12.49
N ARG A 567 -0.45 -10.13 -11.87
CA ARG A 567 -1.63 -10.24 -11.01
C ARG A 567 -1.27 -10.76 -9.64
N LEU A 568 -2.04 -10.33 -8.66
CA LEU A 568 -2.06 -10.85 -7.30
C LEU A 568 -3.38 -11.58 -7.10
N VAL A 569 -3.33 -12.78 -6.53
CA VAL A 569 -4.46 -13.67 -6.35
C VAL A 569 -4.59 -14.06 -4.88
N MET A 570 -5.79 -13.86 -4.35
CA MET A 570 -6.19 -14.28 -3.02
C MET A 570 -6.22 -15.82 -2.95
N PRO A 571 -5.74 -16.44 -1.87
CA PRO A 571 -5.76 -17.90 -1.76
C PRO A 571 -7.19 -18.44 -1.60
N GLU A 572 -7.45 -19.59 -2.21
CA GLU A 572 -8.75 -20.26 -2.31
C GLU A 572 -9.40 -20.47 -0.94
N TRP A 573 -8.63 -21.00 0.03
CA TRP A 573 -9.12 -21.22 1.40
C TRP A 573 -9.59 -19.94 2.10
N THR A 574 -9.06 -18.77 1.71
CA THR A 574 -9.50 -17.47 2.24
C THR A 574 -10.74 -17.00 1.50
N ALA A 575 -10.83 -17.23 0.18
CA ALA A 575 -11.97 -16.85 -0.65
C ALA A 575 -13.25 -17.61 -0.28
N GLU A 576 -13.11 -18.84 0.20
CA GLU A 576 -14.20 -19.71 0.65
C GLU A 576 -14.71 -19.39 2.07
N LEU A 577 -14.13 -18.41 2.76
CA LEU A 577 -14.55 -18.09 4.13
C LEU A 577 -15.91 -17.38 4.14
N ASP A 578 -16.82 -17.94 4.94
CA ASP A 578 -18.01 -17.23 5.39
C ASP A 578 -17.63 -15.96 6.17
N PRO A 579 -18.50 -14.93 6.19
CA PRO A 579 -18.32 -13.82 7.11
C PRO A 579 -18.22 -14.32 8.56
N ALA A 580 -17.37 -13.67 9.35
CA ALA A 580 -17.40 -13.90 10.79
C ALA A 580 -18.80 -13.58 11.35
N PRO A 581 -19.26 -14.24 12.42
CA PRO A 581 -20.54 -13.91 13.02
C PRO A 581 -20.54 -12.46 13.55
N LEU A 582 -21.72 -11.84 13.57
CA LEU A 582 -21.90 -10.55 14.22
C LEU A 582 -21.64 -10.68 15.72
N SER A 583 -20.96 -9.70 16.30
CA SER A 583 -20.93 -9.55 17.76
C SER A 583 -22.33 -9.20 18.29
N PRO A 584 -22.62 -9.41 19.59
CA PRO A 584 -23.92 -9.03 20.16
C PRO A 584 -24.31 -7.57 19.93
N ALA A 585 -23.33 -6.65 20.00
CA ALA A 585 -23.55 -5.23 19.75
C ALA A 585 -23.84 -4.92 18.28
N GLU A 586 -23.21 -5.65 17.35
CA GLU A 586 -23.50 -5.50 15.92
C GLU A 586 -24.85 -6.12 15.55
N GLN A 587 -25.23 -7.25 16.15
CA GLN A 587 -26.54 -7.85 15.97
C GLN A 587 -27.65 -6.89 16.44
N GLN A 588 -27.53 -6.37 17.66
CA GLN A 588 -28.48 -5.39 18.18
C GLN A 588 -28.61 -4.17 17.25
N ALA A 589 -27.47 -3.66 16.75
CA ALA A 589 -27.50 -2.53 15.83
C ALA A 589 -28.21 -2.86 14.52
N ILE A 590 -28.06 -4.08 13.98
CA ILE A 590 -28.83 -4.50 12.80
C ILE A 590 -30.32 -4.55 13.10
N ASP A 591 -30.73 -5.12 14.23
CA ASP A 591 -32.14 -5.23 14.62
C ASP A 591 -32.80 -3.85 14.77
N GLU A 592 -32.03 -2.81 15.11
CA GLU A 592 -32.51 -1.42 15.21
C GLU A 592 -32.56 -0.67 13.86
N LEU A 593 -31.86 -1.18 12.84
CA LEU A 593 -31.77 -0.59 11.49
C LEU A 593 -32.79 -1.15 10.50
N THR A 594 -33.30 -2.36 10.77
CA THR A 594 -34.35 -3.06 10.00
C THR A 594 -35.71 -2.83 10.61
#